data_AF-A0A086N6Z2-F1
#
_entry.id   AF-A0A086N6Z2-F1
#
_cell.length_a   1.000
_cell.length_b   1.000
_cell.length_c   1.000
_cell.angle_alpha   90.00
_cell.angle_beta   90.00
_cell.angle_gamma   90.00
#
_symmetry.space_group_name_H-M   'P 1'
#
loop_
_entity.id
_entity.type
_entity.pdbx_description
1 polymer ?
#
loop_
_entity_poly.entity_id
_entity_poly.type
_entity_poly.pdbx_seq_one_letter_code
_entity_poly.pdbx_strand_id
1 'polypeptide(L)' 'MLSRLLEAHELILADCHDAAARAQEMGDDGTNDFLVSDVVRTDEPQAWFVAEHLVDTSPVHA' A
#
# COMPACT_ATOMS: atom_id res chain seq x y z
N MET A 1 -9.58 13.49 6.15
CA MET A 1 -10.02 12.56 5.08
C MET A 1 -8.84 11.77 4.50
N LEU A 2 -7.71 12.42 4.17
CA LEU A 2 -6.52 11.74 3.63
C LEU A 2 -5.86 10.76 4.62
N SER A 3 -5.78 11.08 5.91
CA SER A 3 -5.23 10.16 6.93
C SER A 3 -5.99 8.83 7.00
N ARG A 4 -7.32 8.86 6.86
CA ARG A 4 -8.14 7.65 6.81
C ARG A 4 -7.84 6.79 5.57
N LEU A 5 -7.43 7.40 4.46
CA LEU A 5 -7.02 6.66 3.27
C LEU A 5 -5.67 5.98 3.51
N LEU A 6 -4.74 6.65 4.17
CA LEU A 6 -3.46 6.06 4.56
C LEU A 6 -3.62 4.90 5.54
N GLU A 7 -4.48 5.04 6.55
CA GLU A 7 -4.83 3.95 7.48
C GLU A 7 -5.40 2.74 6.74
N ALA A 8 -6.23 2.97 5.71
CA ALA A 8 -6.78 1.89 4.90
C ALA A 8 -5.71 1.21 4.03
N HIS A 9 -4.82 1.98 3.41
CA HIS A 9 -3.68 1.43 2.66
C HIS A 9 -2.76 0.60 3.57
N GLU A 10 -2.44 1.09 4.77
CA GLU A 10 -1.60 0.37 5.72
C GLU A 10 -2.23 -0.98 6.12
N LEU A 11 -3.55 -1.00 6.38
CA LEU A 11 -4.28 -2.24 6.68
C LEU A 11 -4.21 -3.23 5.51
N ILE A 12 -4.49 -2.77 4.29
CA ILE A 12 -4.48 -3.61 3.08
C ILE A 12 -3.09 -4.16 2.82
N LEU A 13 -2.05 -3.33 2.92
CA LEU A 13 -0.67 -3.74 2.70
C LEU A 13 -0.21 -4.80 3.71
N ALA A 14 -0.54 -4.60 5.00
CA ALA A 14 -0.22 -5.57 6.04
C ALA A 14 -0.88 -6.94 5.76
N ASP A 15 -2.17 -6.94 5.44
CA ASP A 15 -2.92 -8.16 5.13
C ASP A 15 -2.43 -8.83 3.84
N CYS A 16 -2.09 -8.05 2.82
CA CYS A 16 -1.58 -8.58 1.55
C CYS A 16 -0.22 -9.24 1.69
N HIS A 17 0.69 -8.68 2.49
CA HIS A 17 2.00 -9.32 2.73
C HIS A 17 1.86 -10.68 3.43
N ASP A 18 1.02 -10.76 4.46
CA ASP A 18 0.77 -12.01 5.17
C ASP A 18 0.02 -13.04 4.29
N ALA A 19 -0.97 -12.59 3.51
CA ALA A 19 -1.71 -13.46 2.60
C ALA A 19 -0.82 -13.96 1.44
N ALA A 20 0.04 -13.12 0.88
CA ALA A 20 0.96 -13.49 -0.19
C ALA A 20 1.97 -14.56 0.28
N ALA A 21 2.55 -14.39 1.48
CA ALA A 21 3.44 -15.38 2.08
C ALA A 21 2.74 -16.74 2.25
N ARG A 22 1.53 -16.75 2.80
CA ARG A 22 0.73 -17.98 2.97
C ARG A 22 0.35 -18.61 1.64
N ALA A 23 -0.05 -17.82 0.64
CA ALA A 23 -0.36 -18.32 -0.70
C ALA A 23 0.86 -19.02 -1.32
N GLN A 24 2.04 -18.42 -1.19
CA GLN A 24 3.28 -19.01 -1.67
C GLN A 24 3.63 -20.31 -0.93
N GLU A 25 3.46 -20.37 0.40
CA GLU A 25 3.69 -21.58 1.20
C GLU A 25 2.77 -22.74 0.82
N MET A 26 1.53 -22.44 0.40
CA MET A 26 0.56 -23.42 -0.09
C MET A 26 0.79 -23.82 -1.56
N GLY A 27 1.74 -23.18 -2.26
CA GLY A 27 1.99 -23.40 -3.69
C GLY A 27 0.95 -22.76 -4.61
N ASP A 28 0.19 -21.77 -4.13
CA ASP A 28 -0.72 -20.96 -4.94
C ASP A 28 0.02 -19.76 -5.52
N ASP A 29 0.81 -20.03 -6.56
CA ASP A 29 1.67 -19.03 -7.20
C ASP A 29 0.86 -17.89 -7.84
N GLY A 30 -0.34 -18.18 -8.34
CA GLY A 30 -1.20 -17.19 -9.01
C GLY A 30 -1.77 -16.16 -8.03
N THR A 31 -2.25 -16.61 -6.87
CA THR A 31 -2.73 -15.69 -5.83
C THR A 31 -1.59 -14.87 -5.25
N ASN A 32 -0.42 -15.47 -5.03
CA ASN A 32 0.77 -14.73 -4.59
C ASN A 32 1.15 -13.63 -5.60
N ASP A 33 1.26 -13.97 -6.88
CA ASP A 33 1.60 -13.01 -7.93
C ASP A 33 0.58 -11.88 -8.01
N PHE A 34 -0.73 -12.16 -7.96
CA PHE A 34 -1.75 -11.12 -7.98
C PHE A 34 -1.66 -10.18 -6.76
N LEU A 35 -1.51 -10.73 -5.55
CA LEU A 35 -1.41 -9.93 -4.33
C LEU A 35 -0.18 -9.01 -4.36
N VAL A 36 0.97 -9.50 -4.83
CA VAL A 36 2.20 -8.71 -4.87
C VAL A 36 2.21 -7.76 -6.07
N SER A 37 1.97 -8.26 -7.27
CA SER A 37 2.22 -7.52 -8.51
C SER A 37 1.17 -6.45 -8.80
N ASP A 38 -0.10 -6.69 -8.42
CA ASP A 38 -1.20 -5.76 -8.62
C ASP A 38 -1.55 -5.03 -7.33
N VAL A 39 -1.86 -5.72 -6.23
CA VAL A 39 -2.39 -5.05 -5.03
C VAL A 39 -1.30 -4.27 -4.30
N VAL A 40 -0.25 -4.92 -3.82
CA VAL A 40 0.84 -4.26 -3.05
C VAL A 40 1.49 -3.16 -3.87
N ARG A 41 1.91 -3.46 -5.11
CA ARG A 41 2.59 -2.48 -5.98
C ARG A 41 1.69 -1.33 -6.45
N THR A 42 0.37 -1.45 -6.35
CA THR A 42 -0.55 -0.32 -6.56
C THR A 42 -0.73 0.51 -5.30
N ASP A 43 -0.89 -0.15 -4.15
CA ASP A 43 -1.19 0.54 -2.89
C ASP A 43 -0.01 1.31 -2.32
N GLU A 44 1.22 0.78 -2.41
CA GLU A 44 2.43 1.47 -1.93
C GLU A 44 2.64 2.86 -2.56
N PRO A 45 2.64 3.03 -3.90
CA PRO A 45 2.81 4.35 -4.51
C PRO A 45 1.59 5.25 -4.29
N GLN A 46 0.38 4.70 -4.15
CA GLN A 46 -0.81 5.49 -3.80
C GLN A 46 -0.70 6.05 -2.38
N ALA A 47 -0.32 5.22 -1.40
CA ALA A 47 -0.08 5.64 -0.03
C ALA A 47 1.01 6.72 0.04
N TRP A 48 2.13 6.52 -0.69
CA TRP A 48 3.17 7.55 -0.80
C TRP A 48 2.60 8.87 -1.35
N PHE A 49 1.89 8.82 -2.48
CA PHE A 49 1.33 10.02 -3.11
C PHE A 49 0.36 10.76 -2.18
N VAL A 50 -0.51 10.04 -1.48
CA VAL A 50 -1.46 10.63 -0.51
C VAL A 50 -0.72 11.21 0.69
N ALA A 51 0.35 10.58 1.17
CA ALA A 51 1.11 11.03 2.32
C ALA A 51 1.82 12.36 2.07
N GLU A 52 2.35 12.58 0.86
CA GLU A 52 3.00 13.85 0.49
C GLU A 52 2.05 15.07 0.62
N HIS A 53 0.73 14.86 0.44
CA HIS A 53 -0.25 15.93 0.58
C HIS A 53 -0.55 16.31 2.04
N LEU A 54 -0.05 15.55 3.02
CA LEU A 54 -0.18 15.86 4.44
C LEU A 54 1.02 16.64 5.01
N VAL A 55 2.07 16.87 4.21
CA VAL A 55 3.24 17.63 4.65
C VAL A 55 2.87 19.11 4.78
N ASP A 56 2.93 19.63 6.01
CA ASP A 56 2.71 21.05 6.29
C ASP A 56 3.98 21.85 5.99
N THR A 57 4.09 22.31 4.74
CA THR A 57 5.22 23.12 4.25
C THR A 57 4.73 24.27 3.39
N SER A 58 5.46 25.40 3.40
CA SER A 58 5.13 26.55 2.56
C SER A 58 5.42 26.23 1.09
N PRO A 59 4.47 26.45 0.17
CA PRO A 59 4.72 26.33 -1.26
C PRO A 59 5.48 27.54 -1.85
N VAL A 60 5.76 28.57 -1.03
CA VAL A 60 6.35 29.84 -1.46
C VAL A 60 7.50 30.27 -0.55
N HIS A 61 8.39 31.12 -1.07
CA HIS A 61 9.46 31.74 -0.30
C HIS A 61 8.93 32.78 0.70
N ALA A 62 9.68 32.97 1.80
CA ALA A 62 9.41 33.97 2.83
C ALA A 62 9.79 35.39 2.39
#